data_AF-A0A359LXG5-F1
#
_entry.id   AF-A0A359LXG5-F1
#
_cell.length_a   1.000
_cell.length_b   1.000
_cell.length_c   1.000
_cell.angle_alpha   90.00
_cell.angle_beta   90.00
_cell.angle_gamma   90.00
#
_symmetry.space_group_name_H-M   'P 1'
#
loop_
_entity.id
_entity.type
_entity.pdbx_description
1 polymer ?
#
loop_
_entity_poly.entity_id
_entity_poly.type
_entity_poly.pdbx_seq_one_letter_code
_entity_poly.pdbx_strand_id
1 'polypeptide(L)' 'MRSAAERSKVPATAIAREAIDLWLRQRLRRSRHEAIAAYAAKAAGTTLDLDANLEAAGIEHLMTTGRESK' A
#
# COMPACT_ATOMS: atom_id res chain seq x y z
N MET A 1 -4.21 3.53 31.79
CA MET A 1 -2.86 4.11 31.57
C MET A 1 -1.96 4.08 32.81
N ARG A 2 -2.40 4.53 34.00
CA ARG A 2 -1.59 4.44 35.25
C ARG A 2 -1.07 3.03 35.55
N SER A 3 -1.92 2.02 35.40
CA SER A 3 -1.53 0.62 35.62
C SER A 3 -0.51 0.09 34.61
N ALA A 4 -0.41 0.66 33.39
CA ALA A 4 0.66 0.32 32.45
C ALA A 4 1.98 1.03 32.81
N ALA A 5 1.89 2.28 33.26
CA ALA A 5 2.99 3.09 33.77
C ALA A 5 3.64 2.50 35.02
N GLU A 6 2.84 2.01 35.97
CA GLU A 6 3.31 1.34 37.18
C GLU A 6 4.07 0.04 36.85
N ARG A 7 3.58 -0.73 35.87
CA ARG A 7 4.25 -1.97 35.42
C ARG A 7 5.56 -1.71 34.67
N SER A 8 5.64 -0.63 33.88
CA SER A 8 6.83 -0.29 33.10
C SER A 8 7.80 0.65 33.82
N LYS A 9 7.43 1.19 34.99
CA LYS A 9 8.14 2.26 35.72
C LYS A 9 8.39 3.52 34.88
N VAL A 10 7.57 3.75 33.85
CA VAL A 10 7.64 4.93 32.97
C VAL A 10 6.44 5.83 33.27
N PRO A 11 6.60 7.17 33.35
CA PRO A 11 5.48 8.07 33.59
C PRO A 11 4.34 7.86 32.58
N ALA A 12 3.10 7.90 33.07
CA ALA A 12 1.91 7.69 32.22
C ALA A 12 1.82 8.66 31.03
N THR A 13 2.39 9.87 31.16
CA THR A 13 2.46 10.87 30.09
C THR A 13 3.42 10.48 28.97
N ALA A 14 4.50 9.78 29.28
CA ALA A 14 5.44 9.29 28.27
C ALA A 14 4.81 8.13 27.47
N ILE A 15 4.12 7.20 28.14
CA ILE A 15 3.36 6.14 27.47
C ILE A 15 2.26 6.72 26.59
N ALA A 16 1.53 7.74 27.08
CA ALA A 16 0.51 8.41 26.30
C ALA A 16 1.10 9.07 25.04
N ARG A 17 2.25 9.74 25.16
CA ARG A 17 2.95 10.36 24.02
C ARG A 17 3.36 9.33 22.98
N GLU A 18 3.99 8.24 23.40
CA GLU A 18 4.41 7.18 22.50
C GLU A 18 3.22 6.53 21.77
N ALA A 19 2.13 6.26 22.49
CA ALA A 19 0.91 5.73 21.90
C ALA A 19 0.32 6.67 20.85
N ILE A 20 0.31 7.98 21.11
CA ILE A 20 -0.13 9.01 20.16
C ILE A 20 0.79 9.04 18.94
N ASP A 21 2.11 9.04 19.12
CA ASP A 21 3.07 9.08 18.02
C ASP A 21 2.92 7.85 17.11
N LEU A 22 2.76 6.66 17.71
CA LEU A 22 2.52 5.44 16.96
C LEU A 22 1.21 5.50 16.17
N TRP A 23 0.13 5.99 16.79
CA TRP A 23 -1.16 6.16 16.14
C TRP A 23 -1.09 7.16 14.98
N LEU A 24 -0.42 8.29 15.15
CA LEU A 24 -0.22 9.29 14.10
C LEU A 24 0.55 8.71 12.91
N ARG A 25 1.62 7.93 13.17
CA ARG A 25 2.36 7.23 12.10
C ARG A 25 1.50 6.22 11.35
N GLN A 26 0.66 5.47 12.05
CA GLN A 26 -0.29 4.54 11.43
C GLN A 26 -1.32 5.28 10.58
N ARG A 27 -1.88 6.38 11.08
CA ARG A 27 -2.83 7.22 10.34
C ARG A 27 -2.21 7.78 9.06
N LEU A 28 -0.97 8.25 9.12
CA LEU A 28 -0.26 8.75 7.94
C LEU A 28 -0.06 7.65 6.90
N ARG A 29 0.36 6.45 7.32
CA ARG A 29 0.51 5.30 6.40
C ARG A 29 -0.79 4.94 5.72
N ARG A 30 -1.90 4.90 6.46
CA ARG A 30 -3.23 4.62 5.91
C ARG A 30 -3.66 5.70 4.91
N SER A 31 -3.52 6.97 5.27
CA SER A 31 -3.88 8.08 4.37
C SER A 31 -3.10 8.05 3.05
N ARG A 32 -1.80 7.71 3.09
CA ARG A 32 -1.01 7.54 1.87
C ARG A 32 -1.52 6.37 1.03
N HIS A 33 -1.84 5.25 1.66
CA HIS A 33 -2.38 4.09 0.95
C HIS A 33 -3.73 4.41 0.29
N GLU A 34 -4.63 5.09 0.99
CA GLU A 34 -5.92 5.55 0.46
C GLU A 34 -5.73 6.49 -0.74
N ALA A 35 -4.77 7.43 -0.66
CA ALA A 35 -4.48 8.34 -1.77
C ALA A 35 -3.95 7.61 -3.01
N ILE A 36 -3.05 6.64 -2.83
CA ILE A 36 -2.54 5.80 -3.92
C ILE A 36 -3.67 4.97 -4.53
N ALA A 37 -4.50 4.34 -3.70
CA ALA A 37 -5.62 3.53 -4.17
C ALA A 37 -6.65 4.36 -4.94
N ALA A 38 -6.97 5.57 -4.48
CA ALA A 38 -7.87 6.49 -5.18
C ALA A 38 -7.30 6.93 -6.53
N TYR A 39 -6.00 7.22 -6.58
CA TYR A 39 -5.32 7.53 -7.84
C TYR A 39 -5.35 6.34 -8.81
N ALA A 40 -4.97 5.15 -8.34
CA ALA A 40 -4.98 3.94 -9.15
C ALA A 40 -6.38 3.61 -9.69
N ALA A 41 -7.42 3.71 -8.86
CA ALA A 41 -8.80 3.51 -9.30
C ALA A 41 -9.23 4.52 -10.38
N LYS A 42 -8.73 5.76 -10.31
CA LYS A 42 -8.97 6.77 -11.34
C LYS A 42 -8.18 6.51 -12.62
N ALA A 43 -6.95 6.02 -12.50
CA ALA A 43 -6.04 5.78 -13.62
C ALA A 43 -6.32 4.45 -14.34
N ALA A 44 -6.98 3.50 -13.68
CA ALA A 44 -7.31 2.19 -14.23
C ALA A 44 -8.02 2.29 -15.60
N GLY A 45 -7.54 1.51 -16.58
CA GLY A 45 -8.05 1.52 -17.95
C GLY A 45 -7.72 2.77 -18.77
N THR A 46 -6.96 3.72 -18.22
CA THR A 46 -6.41 4.86 -18.98
C THR A 46 -5.02 4.52 -19.54
N THR A 47 -4.46 5.41 -20.34
CA THR A 47 -3.07 5.28 -20.86
C THR A 47 -2.00 5.28 -19.77
N LEU A 48 -2.33 5.67 -18.54
CA LEU A 48 -1.41 5.60 -17.39
C LEU A 48 -1.40 4.21 -16.72
N ASP A 49 -2.38 3.36 -17.03
CA ASP A 49 -2.51 1.99 -16.52
C ASP A 49 -2.09 0.94 -17.56
N LEU A 50 -2.34 1.22 -18.85
CA LEU A 50 -2.00 0.35 -19.97
C LEU A 50 -0.65 0.75 -20.61
N ASP A 51 0.36 -0.10 -20.46
CA ASP A 51 1.58 -0.03 -21.27
C ASP A 51 1.37 -0.81 -22.59
N ALA A 52 1.17 -0.07 -23.68
CA ALA A 52 0.89 -0.64 -24.99
C ALA A 52 2.00 -1.56 -25.51
N ASN A 53 3.26 -1.31 -25.14
CA ASN A 53 4.37 -2.16 -25.57
C ASN A 53 4.34 -3.48 -24.80
N LEU A 54 4.02 -3.43 -23.50
CA LEU A 54 3.87 -4.62 -22.67
C LEU A 54 2.68 -5.48 -23.13
N GLU A 55 1.55 -4.86 -23.48
CA GLU A 55 0.38 -5.55 -24.04
C GLU A 55 0.73 -6.26 -25.36
N ALA A 56 1.39 -5.56 -26.28
CA ALA A 56 1.81 -6.13 -27.56
C ALA A 56 2.77 -7.32 -27.37
N ALA A 57 3.76 -7.19 -26.49
CA ALA A 57 4.68 -8.27 -26.16
C ALA A 57 3.95 -9.48 -25.54
N GLY A 58 2.93 -9.24 -24.71
CA GLY A 58 2.09 -10.30 -24.15
C GLY A 58 1.32 -11.07 -25.23
N ILE A 59 0.73 -10.37 -26.20
CA ILE A 59 0.04 -10.98 -27.33
C ILE A 59 1.00 -11.82 -28.17
N GLU A 60 2.17 -11.29 -28.50
CA GLU A 60 3.21 -12.00 -29.27
C GLU A 60 3.64 -13.29 -28.56
N HIS A 61 3.87 -13.22 -27.25
CA HIS A 61 4.25 -14.38 -26.45
C HIS A 61 3.15 -15.47 -26.44
N LEU A 62 1.88 -15.08 -26.26
CA LEU A 62 0.76 -16.00 -26.30
C LEU A 62 0.57 -16.64 -27.68
N MET A 63 0.78 -15.88 -28.76
CA MET A 63 0.72 -16.41 -30.12
C MET A 63 1.84 -17.40 -30.41
N THR A 64 3.04 -17.15 -29.89
CA THR A 64 4.20 -18.02 -30.11
C THR A 64 4.03 -19.34 -29.35
N THR A 65 3.71 -19.27 -28.06
CA THR A 65 3.53 -20.46 -27.20
C THR A 65 2.29 -21.29 -27.58
N GLY A 66 1.19 -20.65 -27.97
CA GLY A 66 -0.01 -21.34 -28.46
C GLY A 66 0.20 -22.05 -29.80
N ARG A 67 1.19 -21.62 -30.59
CA ARG A 67 1.52 -22.21 -31.91
C ARG A 67 2.49 -23.39 -31.79
N GLU A 68 3.33 -23.42 -30.76
CA GLU A 68 4.18 -24.57 -30.41
C GLU A 68 3.39 -25.72 -29.75
N SER A 69 2.20 -25.42 -29.22
CA SER A 69 1.31 -26.38 -28.55
C SER A 69 0.37 -27.15 -29.51
N LYS A 70 0.52 -26.97 -30.83
CA LYS A 70 -0.37 -27.49 -31.87
C LYS A 70 0.39 -28.33 -32.89
#